data_AF-A0A5S3YLU9-F1
#
_entry.id   AF-A0A5S3YLU9-F1
#
_cell.length_a   1.000
_cell.length_b   1.000
_cell.length_c   1.000
_cell.angle_alpha   90.00
_cell.angle_beta   90.00
_cell.angle_gamma   90.00
#
_symmetry.space_group_name_H-M   'P 1'
#
loop_
_entity.id
_entity.type
_entity.pdbx_description
1 polymer ?
#
loop_
_entity_poly.entity_id
_entity_poly.type
_entity_poly.pdbx_seq_one_letter_code
_entity_poly.pdbx_strand_id
1 'polypeptide(L)' 'HGVTKTIAFDIEKLGEGSDPWGGYRVGFEGATKIKLADYGIDYDLGPASTHVNLGLHIEGIRK' A
#
# COMPACT_ATOMS: atom_id res chain seq x y z
N HIS A 1 -16.12 2.12 11.29
CA HIS A 1 -15.84 3.51 10.84
C HIS A 1 -16.23 3.65 9.38
N GLY A 2 -17.08 4.62 9.03
CA GLY A 2 -17.76 4.74 7.72
C GLY A 2 -17.25 5.89 6.83
N VAL A 3 -16.00 6.31 7.02
CA VAL A 3 -15.39 7.38 6.21
C VAL A 3 -14.61 6.75 5.06
N THR A 4 -14.90 7.17 3.83
CA THR A 4 -14.17 6.75 2.63
C THR A 4 -13.36 7.92 2.08
N LYS A 5 -12.08 7.68 1.81
CA LYS A 5 -11.18 8.67 1.20
C LYS A 5 -10.34 8.00 0.13
N THR A 6 -10.07 8.74 -0.94
CA THR A 6 -9.07 8.34 -1.94
C THR A 6 -7.68 8.61 -1.37
N ILE A 7 -6.79 7.62 -1.48
CA ILE A 7 -5.38 7.74 -1.13
C ILE A 7 -4.52 7.40 -2.35
N ALA A 8 -3.30 7.90 -2.37
CA ALA A 8 -2.30 7.59 -3.38
C ALA A 8 -1.11 6.87 -2.75
N PHE A 9 -0.47 6.03 -3.55
CA PHE A 9 0.80 5.39 -3.23
C PHE A 9 1.82 5.86 -4.25
N ASP A 10 3.02 6.18 -3.77
CA ASP A 10 4.18 6.30 -4.64
C ASP A 10 4.67 4.88 -4.93
N ILE A 11 4.59 4.48 -6.20
CA ILE A 11 4.86 3.11 -6.65
C ILE A 11 6.23 3.03 -7.34
N GLU A 12 7.02 2.04 -6.95
CA GLU A 12 8.26 1.61 -7.60
C GLU A 12 8.06 0.25 -8.29
N LYS A 13 8.60 0.10 -9.50
CA LYS A 13 8.68 -1.19 -10.18
C LYS A 13 9.92 -1.93 -9.69
N LEU A 14 9.72 -3.09 -9.08
CA LEU A 14 10.80 -3.93 -8.56
C LEU A 14 11.53 -4.69 -9.67
N GLY A 15 10.79 -5.18 -10.66
CA GLY A 15 11.33 -5.98 -11.75
C GLY A 15 10.26 -6.77 -12.48
N GLU A 16 10.66 -7.45 -13.56
CA GLU A 16 9.79 -8.31 -14.35
C GLU A 16 10.58 -9.39 -15.06
N GLY A 17 9.91 -10.50 -15.41
CA GLY A 17 10.55 -11.61 -16.09
C GLY A 17 9.67 -12.83 -16.26
N SER A 18 10.21 -13.82 -16.96
CA SER A 18 9.60 -15.15 -17.06
C SER A 18 9.64 -15.84 -15.71
N ASP A 19 8.54 -16.51 -15.35
CA ASP A 19 8.46 -17.29 -14.12
C ASP A 19 8.77 -18.79 -14.35
N PRO A 20 9.04 -19.58 -13.29
CA PRO A 20 9.33 -21.01 -13.41
C PRO A 20 8.20 -21.90 -13.96
N TRP A 21 7.01 -21.34 -14.16
CA TRP A 21 5.80 -22.05 -14.61
C TRP A 21 5.41 -21.71 -16.05
N GLY A 22 6.30 -21.03 -16.78
CA GLY A 22 6.08 -20.64 -18.18
C GLY A 22 5.28 -19.36 -18.36
N GLY A 23 4.99 -18.63 -17.27
CA GLY A 23 4.34 -17.32 -17.28
C GLY A 23 5.33 -16.16 -17.35
N TYR A 24 4.80 -14.94 -17.26
CA TYR A 24 5.59 -13.72 -17.12
C TYR A 24 4.99 -12.84 -16.02
N ARG A 25 5.83 -12.31 -15.14
CA ARG A 25 5.44 -11.55 -13.95
C ARG A 25 6.11 -10.19 -13.90
N VAL A 26 5.45 -9.25 -13.23
CA VAL A 26 6.01 -7.94 -12.88
C VAL A 26 5.67 -7.60 -11.43
N GLY A 27 6.66 -7.14 -10.68
CA GLY A 27 6.52 -6.74 -9.28
C GLY A 27 6.52 -5.23 -9.11
N PHE A 28 5.68 -4.74 -8.21
CA PHE A 28 5.64 -3.36 -7.76
C PHE A 28 5.57 -3.29 -6.24
N GLU A 29 6.16 -2.24 -5.68
CA GLU A 29 5.97 -1.88 -4.28
C GLU A 29 5.62 -0.41 -4.13
N GLY A 30 5.00 -0.05 -3.01
CA GLY A 30 4.80 1.34 -2.66
C GLY A 30 4.40 1.51 -1.22
N ALA A 31 4.51 2.74 -0.75
CA ALA A 31 4.13 3.09 0.60
C ALA A 31 3.32 4.39 0.63
N THR A 32 2.46 4.51 1.63
CA THR A 32 1.81 5.78 1.95
C THR A 32 1.58 5.89 3.46
N LYS A 33 1.22 7.08 3.92
CA LYS A 33 0.98 7.36 5.33
C LYS A 33 -0.37 8.03 5.49
N ILE A 34 -1.20 7.50 6.38
CA ILE A 34 -2.52 8.05 6.68
C ILE A 34 -2.61 8.51 8.13
N LYS A 35 -3.39 9.56 8.39
CA LYS A 35 -3.68 10.04 9.74
C LYS A 35 -4.94 9.35 10.28
N LEU A 36 -4.88 8.79 11.49
CA LEU A 36 -5.99 8.04 12.09
C LEU A 36 -7.27 8.88 12.22
N ALA A 37 -7.11 10.13 12.66
CA ALA A 37 -8.21 11.07 12.87
C ALA A 37 -9.02 11.36 11.59
N ASP A 38 -8.40 11.27 10.41
CA ASP A 38 -9.08 11.52 9.13
C ASP A 38 -10.14 10.44 8.82
N TYR A 39 -10.08 9.30 9.50
CA TYR A 39 -11.00 8.18 9.38
C TYR A 39 -11.90 8.01 10.62
N GLY A 40 -11.94 9.01 11.51
CA GLY A 40 -12.74 8.99 12.73
C GLY A 40 -12.22 7.98 13.76
N ILE A 41 -10.91 7.76 13.78
CA ILE A 41 -10.21 7.03 14.84
C ILE A 41 -9.54 8.09 15.72
N ASP A 42 -10.22 8.45 16.80
CA ASP A 42 -9.89 9.57 17.69
C ASP A 42 -9.32 9.13 19.05
N TYR A 43 -9.16 7.82 19.26
CA TYR A 43 -8.49 7.29 20.44
C TYR A 43 -7.02 7.73 20.47
N ASP A 44 -6.61 8.38 21.54
CA ASP A 44 -5.26 8.91 21.70
C ASP A 44 -4.26 7.81 22.06
N LEU A 45 -3.41 7.47 21.09
CA LEU A 45 -2.29 6.53 21.24
C LEU A 45 -0.95 7.24 21.54
N GLY A 46 -1.00 8.54 21.82
CA GLY A 46 0.15 9.41 22.04
C GLY A 46 0.62 10.12 20.75
N PRO A 47 1.41 11.21 20.90
CA PRO A 47 1.82 12.07 19.78
C PRO A 47 2.64 11.36 18.70
N ALA A 48 3.35 10.28 19.06
CA ALA A 48 4.13 9.46 18.14
C ALA A 48 3.27 8.54 17.25
N SER A 49 2.01 8.31 17.60
CA SER A 49 1.16 7.25 17.05
C SER A 49 -0.07 7.80 16.32
N THR A 50 0.01 9.03 15.80
CA THR A 50 -1.10 9.72 15.12
C THR A 50 -1.36 9.22 13.69
N HIS A 51 -0.44 8.42 13.14
CA HIS A 51 -0.46 7.96 11.76
C HIS A 51 -0.17 6.47 11.64
N VAL A 52 -0.67 5.87 10.56
CA VAL A 52 -0.36 4.51 10.12
C VAL A 52 0.44 4.57 8.82
N ASN A 53 1.51 3.79 8.75
CA ASN A 53 2.23 3.54 7.50
C ASN A 53 1.61 2.32 6.81
N LEU A 54 1.28 2.44 5.54
CA LEU A 54 0.72 1.38 4.72
C LEU A 54 1.74 1.00 3.66
N GLY A 55 2.13 -0.27 3.63
CA GLY A 55 2.93 -0.86 2.54
C GLY A 55 2.02 -1.62 1.58
N LEU A 56 2.29 -1.50 0.28
CA LEU A 56 1.58 -2.17 -0.80
C LEU A 56 2.60 -2.95 -1.64
N HIS A 57 2.36 -4.25 -1.82
CA HIS A 57 3.16 -5.12 -2.69
C HIS A 57 2.24 -5.80 -3.70
N ILE A 58 2.55 -5.66 -4.99
CA ILE A 58 1.73 -6.19 -6.09
C ILE A 58 2.59 -7.04 -7.00
N GLU A 59 2.08 -8.21 -7.37
CA GLU A 59 2.63 -9.03 -8.45
C GLU A 59 1.58 -9.23 -9.54
N GLY A 60 1.87 -8.73 -10.74
CA GLY A 60 1.04 -8.91 -11.93
C GLY A 60 1.46 -10.14 -12.73
N ILE A 61 0.50 -10.91 -13.22
CA ILE A 61 0.72 -12.04 -14.14
C ILE A 61 0.23 -11.64 -15.53
N ARG A 62 1.08 -11.76 -16.54
CA ARG A 62 0.71 -11.59 -17.95
C ARG A 62 -0.04 -12.82 -18.44
N LYS A 63 -1.26 -12.62 -18.93
CA LYS A 63 -2.07 -13.64 -19.63
C LYS A 63 -2.02 -13.43 -21.14
#